data_AF-A0A0F8XSM9-F1
#
_entry.id   AF-A0A0F8XSM9-F1
#
_cell.length_a   1.000
_cell.length_b   1.000
_cell.length_c   1.000
_cell.angle_alpha   90.00
_cell.angle_beta   90.00
_cell.angle_gamma   90.00
#
_symmetry.space_group_name_H-M   'P 1'
#
loop_
_entity.id
_entity.type
_entity.pdbx_description
1 polymer ?
#
loop_
_entity_poly.entity_id
_entity_poly.type
_entity_poly.pdbx_seq_one_letter_code
_entity_poly.pdbx_strand_id
1 'polypeptide(L)'
;THEIFHGLFFSRPSYMEGCFAAWEELSPYEKEFWLLFLNWAGYDTANHYLVVNEFQAYLMQQPRRGVNYYFRELVPERLIKSYPQKEAHIRRILEAGKSGFTRSFDRLQGLLQSRPAIKGGEVITIKRQRL
;
A
#
# COMPACT_ATOMS: atom_id res chain seq x y z
N THR A 1 7.96 3.86 9.50
CA THR A 1 6.50 3.70 9.55
C THR A 1 5.88 4.51 8.41
N HIS A 2 4.55 4.42 8.22
CA HIS A 2 3.75 5.03 7.13
C HIS A 2 4.29 6.36 6.56
N GLU A 3 4.47 7.38 7.41
CA GLU A 3 4.96 8.72 7.03
C GLU A 3 6.29 8.75 6.26
N ILE A 4 7.20 7.81 6.54
CA ILE A 4 8.50 7.75 5.85
C ILE A 4 8.29 7.44 4.35
N PHE A 5 7.27 6.67 4.02
CA PHE A 5 6.98 6.32 2.62
C PHE A 5 6.38 7.49 1.86
N HIS A 6 5.65 8.40 2.51
CA HIS A 6 5.31 9.69 1.89
C HIS A 6 6.57 10.49 1.59
N GLY A 7 7.52 10.54 2.55
CA GLY A 7 8.82 11.17 2.32
C GLY A 7 9.54 10.63 1.09
N LEU A 8 9.55 9.30 0.90
CA LEU A 8 10.12 8.67 -0.30
C LEU A 8 9.36 9.02 -1.58
N PHE A 9 8.03 9.02 -1.52
CA PHE A 9 7.17 9.40 -2.64
C PHE A 9 7.45 10.84 -3.11
N PHE A 10 7.54 11.80 -2.19
CA PHE A 10 7.80 13.20 -2.53
C PHE A 10 9.25 13.49 -2.91
N SER A 11 10.22 12.77 -2.32
CA SER A 11 11.65 13.07 -2.52
C SER A 11 12.30 12.34 -3.70
N ARG A 12 11.64 11.33 -4.29
CA ARG A 12 12.22 10.50 -5.35
C ARG A 12 11.26 10.39 -6.55
N PRO A 13 11.44 11.22 -7.59
CA PRO A 13 10.58 11.21 -8.78
C PRO A 13 10.42 9.83 -9.42
N SER A 14 11.50 9.06 -9.57
CA SER A 14 11.43 7.70 -10.14
C SER A 14 10.65 6.70 -9.28
N TYR A 15 10.64 6.87 -7.95
CA TYR A 15 9.82 6.05 -7.07
C TYR A 15 8.35 6.47 -7.17
N MET A 16 8.06 7.77 -7.22
CA MET A 16 6.72 8.31 -7.44
C MET A 16 6.12 7.78 -8.75
N GLU A 17 6.85 7.91 -9.86
CA GLU A 17 6.45 7.38 -11.18
C GLU A 17 6.17 5.87 -11.11
N GLY A 18 7.04 5.11 -10.43
CA GLY A 18 6.85 3.68 -10.23
C GLY A 18 5.62 3.34 -9.37
N CYS A 19 5.23 4.20 -8.43
CA CYS A 19 4.00 4.05 -7.65
C CYS A 19 2.76 4.28 -8.51
N PHE A 20 2.76 5.30 -9.39
CA PHE A 20 1.68 5.49 -10.37
C PHE A 20 1.57 4.31 -11.32
N ALA A 21 2.70 3.81 -11.84
CA ALA A 21 2.68 2.63 -12.70
C ALA A 21 2.15 1.38 -11.96
N ALA A 22 2.54 1.18 -10.69
CA ALA A 22 2.04 0.08 -9.87
C ALA A 22 0.54 0.18 -9.60
N TRP A 23 0.01 1.40 -9.43
CA TRP A 23 -1.42 1.64 -9.31
C TRP A 23 -2.15 1.30 -10.63
N GLU A 24 -1.61 1.72 -11.78
CA GLU A 24 -2.26 1.46 -13.07
C GLU A 24 -2.33 -0.02 -13.44
N GLU A 25 -1.35 -0.82 -13.00
CA GLU A 25 -1.32 -2.28 -13.17
C GLU A 25 -2.35 -3.03 -12.31
N LEU A 26 -2.98 -2.37 -11.33
CA LEU A 26 -4.05 -2.98 -10.56
C LEU A 26 -5.27 -3.25 -11.44
N SER A 27 -5.85 -4.44 -11.28
CA SER A 27 -7.16 -4.76 -11.82
C SER A 27 -8.24 -3.83 -11.26
N PRO A 28 -9.39 -3.69 -11.93
CA PRO A 28 -10.51 -2.89 -11.42
C PRO A 28 -10.94 -3.28 -10.00
N TYR A 29 -10.93 -4.57 -9.66
CA TYR A 29 -11.29 -5.05 -8.32
C TYR A 29 -10.26 -4.69 -7.24
N GLU A 30 -8.98 -4.71 -7.59
CA GLU A 30 -7.91 -4.27 -6.68
C GLU A 30 -8.00 -2.75 -6.45
N LYS A 31 -8.22 -1.95 -7.51
CA LYS A 31 -8.45 -0.49 -7.39
C LYS A 31 -9.71 -0.21 -6.54
N GLU A 32 -10.81 -0.93 -6.77
CA GLU A 32 -12.04 -0.79 -6.01
C GLU A 32 -11.84 -1.07 -4.51
N PHE A 33 -11.10 -2.14 -4.17
CA PHE A 33 -10.75 -2.41 -2.78
C PHE A 33 -9.95 -1.25 -2.14
N TRP A 34 -8.93 -0.75 -2.84
CA TRP A 34 -8.13 0.36 -2.34
C TRP A 34 -8.95 1.63 -2.14
N LEU A 35 -9.82 1.98 -3.10
CA LEU A 35 -10.70 3.14 -2.97
C LEU A 35 -11.67 2.97 -1.79
N LEU A 36 -12.25 1.78 -1.59
CA LEU A 36 -13.09 1.51 -0.44
C LEU A 36 -12.32 1.66 0.88
N PHE A 37 -11.11 1.12 0.95
CA PHE A 37 -10.24 1.19 2.12
C PHE A 37 -9.82 2.64 2.43
N LEU A 38 -9.38 3.40 1.43
CA LEU A 38 -8.93 4.78 1.61
C LEU A 38 -10.09 5.71 1.97
N ASN A 39 -11.27 5.53 1.37
CA ASN A 39 -12.47 6.25 1.77
C ASN A 39 -12.85 5.94 3.22
N TRP A 40 -12.77 4.67 3.65
CA TRP A 40 -13.00 4.28 5.04
C TRP A 40 -11.98 4.91 6.00
N ALA A 41 -10.72 5.04 5.57
CA ALA A 41 -9.66 5.70 6.33
C ALA A 41 -9.75 7.25 6.31
N GLY A 42 -10.73 7.82 5.59
CA GLY A 42 -11.02 9.25 5.60
C GLY A 42 -10.32 10.08 4.52
N TYR A 43 -9.73 9.44 3.50
CA TYR A 43 -9.06 10.16 2.40
C TYR A 43 -10.03 10.54 1.28
N ASP A 44 -9.70 11.63 0.58
CA ASP A 44 -10.37 12.02 -0.65
C ASP A 44 -9.96 11.11 -1.81
N THR A 45 -10.84 10.18 -2.17
CA THR A 45 -10.60 9.23 -3.26
C THR A 45 -10.80 9.82 -4.66
N ALA A 46 -11.30 11.06 -4.79
CA ALA A 46 -11.35 11.75 -6.08
C ALA A 46 -9.99 12.34 -6.46
N ASN A 47 -9.09 12.55 -5.48
CA ASN A 47 -7.74 13.01 -5.72
C ASN A 47 -6.81 11.83 -6.04
N HIS A 48 -6.58 11.58 -7.33
CA HIS A 48 -5.76 10.45 -7.80
C HIS A 48 -4.33 10.49 -7.24
N TYR A 49 -3.73 11.67 -7.11
CA TYR A 49 -2.39 11.82 -6.55
C TYR A 49 -2.33 11.37 -5.08
N LEU A 50 -3.33 11.80 -4.28
CA LEU A 50 -3.48 11.36 -2.89
C LEU A 50 -3.68 9.85 -2.81
N VAL A 51 -4.57 9.30 -3.64
CA VAL A 51 -4.84 7.85 -3.68
C VAL A 51 -3.56 7.04 -3.90
N VAL A 52 -2.73 7.44 -4.88
CA VAL A 52 -1.48 6.73 -5.17
C VAL A 52 -0.45 6.89 -4.05
N ASN A 53 -0.35 8.07 -3.44
CA ASN A 53 0.53 8.31 -2.30
C ASN A 53 0.16 7.46 -1.08
N GLU A 54 -1.13 7.35 -0.76
CA GLU A 54 -1.62 6.54 0.36
C GLU A 54 -1.52 5.04 0.07
N PHE A 55 -1.87 4.63 -1.15
CA PHE A 55 -1.72 3.25 -1.62
C PHE A 55 -0.33 2.70 -1.32
N GLN A 56 0.72 3.40 -1.77
CA GLN A 56 2.09 2.93 -1.57
C GLN A 56 2.50 2.99 -0.08
N ALA A 57 2.06 4.02 0.66
CA ALA A 57 2.43 4.19 2.06
C ALA A 57 1.84 3.06 2.94
N TYR A 58 0.55 2.77 2.79
CA TYR A 58 -0.10 1.66 3.48
C TYR A 58 0.46 0.31 3.07
N LEU A 59 0.82 0.14 1.80
CA LEU A 59 1.37 -1.12 1.32
C LEU A 59 2.75 -1.39 1.92
N MET A 60 3.60 -0.35 1.98
CA MET A 60 5.01 -0.47 2.37
C MET A 60 5.28 -0.29 3.87
N GLN A 61 4.29 0.16 4.66
CA GLN A 61 4.45 0.40 6.11
C GLN A 61 4.82 -0.86 6.92
N GLN A 62 4.57 -2.04 6.37
CA GLN A 62 4.72 -3.35 7.02
C GLN A 62 5.61 -4.27 6.18
N PRO A 63 6.28 -5.27 6.79
CA PRO A 63 7.07 -6.23 6.02
C PRO A 63 6.17 -7.05 5.09
N ARG A 64 6.74 -7.52 3.97
CA ARG A 64 6.05 -8.35 2.97
C ARG A 64 5.21 -9.48 3.57
N ARG A 65 5.72 -10.17 4.60
CA ARG A 65 5.04 -11.28 5.28
C ARG A 65 3.70 -10.89 5.93
N GLY A 66 3.54 -9.62 6.31
CA GLY A 66 2.33 -9.10 6.94
C GLY A 66 1.29 -8.55 5.96
N VAL A 67 1.66 -8.37 4.68
CA VAL A 67 0.80 -7.72 3.68
C VAL A 67 -0.53 -8.45 3.49
N ASN A 68 -0.50 -9.78 3.33
CA ASN A 68 -1.72 -10.55 3.13
C ASN A 68 -2.60 -10.58 4.38
N TYR A 69 -2.02 -10.81 5.56
CA TYR A 69 -2.77 -10.76 6.82
C TYR A 69 -3.49 -9.40 6.96
N TYR A 70 -2.77 -8.30 6.72
CA TYR A 70 -3.34 -6.97 6.86
C TYR A 70 -4.48 -6.70 5.88
N PHE A 71 -4.28 -6.92 4.58
CA PHE A 71 -5.27 -6.53 3.56
C PHE A 71 -6.31 -7.60 3.22
N ARG A 72 -6.10 -8.86 3.61
CA ARG A 72 -7.03 -9.96 3.31
C ARG A 72 -7.79 -10.47 4.54
N GLU A 73 -7.34 -10.14 5.74
CA GLU A 73 -8.01 -10.56 6.98
C GLU A 73 -8.41 -9.33 7.81
N LEU A 74 -7.44 -8.57 8.32
CA LEU A 74 -7.69 -7.50 9.28
C LEU A 74 -8.51 -6.33 8.71
N VAL A 75 -8.11 -5.78 7.57
CA VAL A 75 -8.81 -4.64 6.93
C VAL A 75 -10.22 -5.06 6.47
N PRO A 76 -10.41 -6.22 5.79
CA PRO A 76 -11.74 -6.67 5.42
C PRO A 76 -12.71 -6.83 6.59
N GLU A 77 -12.27 -7.39 7.72
CA GLU A 77 -13.11 -7.49 8.92
C GLU A 77 -13.57 -6.11 9.41
N ARG A 78 -12.66 -5.13 9.41
CA ARG A 78 -12.98 -3.74 9.79
C ARG A 78 -13.93 -3.08 8.81
N LEU A 79 -13.71 -3.26 7.51
CA LEU A 79 -14.59 -2.72 6.46
C LEU A 79 -15.99 -3.33 6.54
N ILE A 80 -16.10 -4.64 6.76
CA ILE A 80 -17.38 -5.33 6.91
C ILE A 80 -18.12 -4.83 8.16
N LYS A 81 -17.39 -4.64 9.27
CA LYS A 81 -17.98 -4.07 10.48
C LYS A 81 -18.51 -2.64 10.28
N SER A 82 -17.80 -1.82 9.50
CA SER A 82 -18.21 -0.44 9.19
C SER A 82 -19.29 -0.35 8.10
N TYR A 83 -19.33 -1.32 7.19
CA TYR A 83 -20.29 -1.40 6.08
C TYR A 83 -20.91 -2.80 5.96
N PRO A 84 -21.75 -3.24 6.92
CA PRO A 84 -22.31 -4.60 6.90
C PRO A 84 -23.05 -4.92 5.59
N GLN A 85 -23.75 -3.94 5.04
CA GLN A 85 -24.47 -4.03 3.76
C GLN A 85 -23.56 -4.29 2.54
N LYS A 86 -22.25 -4.02 2.66
CA LYS A 86 -21.27 -4.25 1.58
C LYS A 86 -20.52 -5.56 1.72
N GLU A 87 -20.81 -6.39 2.72
CA GLU A 87 -20.03 -7.61 3.01
C GLU A 87 -19.85 -8.52 1.78
N ALA A 88 -20.95 -8.90 1.13
CA ALA A 88 -20.90 -9.78 -0.05
C ALA A 88 -20.06 -9.19 -1.19
N HIS A 89 -20.08 -7.86 -1.34
CA HIS A 89 -19.28 -7.17 -2.33
C HIS A 89 -17.80 -7.12 -1.94
N ILE A 90 -17.46 -6.81 -0.68
CA ILE A 90 -16.09 -6.80 -0.15
C ILE A 90 -15.44 -8.17 -0.34
N ARG A 91 -16.16 -9.25 0.00
CA ARG A 91 -15.66 -10.62 -0.18
C ARG A 91 -15.40 -10.94 -1.65
N ARG A 92 -16.29 -10.49 -2.55
CA ARG A 92 -16.16 -10.70 -4.00
C ARG A 92 -14.92 -10.03 -4.59
N ILE A 93 -14.67 -8.76 -4.26
CA ILE A 93 -13.51 -8.02 -4.80
C ILE A 93 -12.19 -8.58 -4.27
N LEU A 94 -12.15 -9.05 -3.01
CA LEU A 94 -10.97 -9.70 -2.43
C LEU A 94 -10.64 -11.07 -3.05
N GLU A 95 -11.68 -11.80 -3.43
CA GLU A 95 -11.55 -13.10 -4.10
C GLU A 95 -11.07 -12.93 -5.55
N ALA A 96 -11.55 -11.90 -6.24
CA ALA A 96 -11.09 -11.55 -7.58
C ALA A 96 -9.64 -11.02 -7.59
N GLY A 97 -9.22 -10.28 -6.54
CA GLY A 97 -7.89 -9.66 -6.41
C GLY A 97 -6.83 -10.52 -5.72
N LYS A 98 -6.88 -11.85 -5.84
CA LYS A 98 -6.17 -12.83 -4.98
C LYS A 98 -4.67 -12.65 -4.76
N SER A 99 -3.95 -11.93 -5.62
CA SER A 99 -2.49 -11.77 -5.53
C SER A 99 -1.98 -10.32 -5.69
N GLY A 100 -2.86 -9.33 -5.69
CA GLY A 100 -2.51 -7.93 -5.93
C GLY A 100 -1.52 -7.33 -4.95
N PHE A 101 -1.83 -7.44 -3.66
CA PHE A 101 -1.08 -6.74 -2.64
C PHE A 101 0.40 -7.14 -2.59
N THR A 102 0.70 -8.44 -2.58
CA THR A 102 2.10 -8.89 -2.56
C THR A 102 2.83 -8.62 -3.88
N ARG A 103 2.16 -8.69 -5.05
CA ARG A 103 2.79 -8.29 -6.32
C ARG A 103 3.17 -6.81 -6.31
N SER A 104 2.24 -5.95 -5.93
CA SER A 104 2.48 -4.51 -5.84
C SER A 104 3.58 -4.21 -4.82
N PHE A 105 3.60 -4.91 -3.69
CA PHE A 105 4.67 -4.76 -2.69
C PHE A 105 6.02 -5.12 -3.30
N ASP A 106 6.14 -6.27 -3.95
CA ASP A 106 7.40 -6.75 -4.53
C ASP A 106 7.92 -5.79 -5.61
N ARG A 107 7.01 -5.26 -6.43
CA ARG A 107 7.33 -4.24 -7.43
C ARG A 107 7.90 -2.97 -6.78
N LEU A 108 7.19 -2.39 -5.82
CA LEU A 108 7.61 -1.16 -5.16
C LEU A 108 8.91 -1.36 -4.35
N GLN A 109 9.06 -2.52 -3.72
CA GLN A 109 10.28 -2.91 -3.04
C GLN A 109 11.47 -2.97 -4.02
N GLY A 110 11.29 -3.46 -5.24
CA GLY A 110 12.32 -3.46 -6.28
C GLY A 110 12.83 -2.06 -6.63
N LEU A 111 11.95 -1.05 -6.67
CA LEU A 111 12.32 0.34 -6.95
C LEU A 111 13.24 0.94 -5.88
N LEU A 112 13.13 0.46 -4.64
CA LEU A 112 13.94 0.92 -3.51
C LEU A 112 15.35 0.31 -3.50
N GLN A 113 15.59 -0.81 -4.18
CA GLN A 113 16.85 -1.57 -4.15
C GLN A 113 18.02 -0.91 -4.90
N SER A 114 17.84 0.26 -5.49
CA SER A 114 18.92 1.06 -6.09
C SER A 114 19.93 1.61 -5.06
N ARG A 115 19.67 1.50 -3.75
CA ARG A 115 20.66 1.71 -2.66
C ARG A 115 20.35 0.80 -1.44
N PRO A 116 21.34 0.22 -0.74
CA PRO A 116 21.13 -0.86 0.25
C PRO A 116 20.43 -0.49 1.57
N ALA A 117 19.97 0.75 1.75
CA ALA A 117 19.62 1.27 3.08
C ALA A 117 18.12 1.22 3.43
N ILE A 118 17.22 0.84 2.51
CA ILE A 118 15.77 0.89 2.76
C ILE A 118 15.10 -0.39 2.26
N LYS A 119 14.82 -1.31 3.19
CA LYS A 119 13.88 -2.42 3.00
C LYS A 119 12.53 -2.03 3.61
N GLY A 120 11.43 -2.34 2.94
CA GLY A 120 10.08 -2.12 3.46
C GLY A 120 9.91 -2.81 4.82
N GLY A 121 9.47 -2.04 5.83
CA GLY A 121 9.33 -2.51 7.21
C GLY A 121 10.63 -2.62 8.05
N GLU A 122 11.82 -2.50 7.46
CA GLU A 122 13.11 -2.54 8.17
C GLU A 122 13.92 -1.29 7.85
N VAL A 123 13.65 -0.20 8.57
CA VAL A 123 14.55 0.94 8.63
C VAL A 123 15.71 0.55 9.55
N ILE A 124 16.86 0.22 8.98
CA ILE A 124 18.08 0.07 9.76
C ILE A 124 18.43 1.46 10.29
N THR A 125 18.27 1.67 11.60
CA THR A 125 18.78 2.85 12.28
C THR A 125 20.30 2.85 12.13
N ILE A 126 20.85 3.74 11.30
CA ILE A 126 22.29 3.97 11.25
C ILE A 126 22.67 4.62 12.59
N LYS A 127 23.22 3.83 13.52
CA LYS A 127 23.91 4.39 14.69
C LYS A 127 25.07 5.22 14.16
N ARG A 128 25.02 6.55 14.38
CA ARG A 128 26.18 7.42 14.21
C ARG A 128 27.33 6.84 15.03
N GLN A 129 28.38 6.36 14.37
CA GLN A 129 29.69 6.28 15.01
C GLN A 129 30.12 7.72 15.28
N ARG A 130 30.25 8.06 16.56
CA ARG A 130 30.95 9.29 16.97
C ARG A 130 32.42 9.08 16.58
N LEU A 131 32.91 9.94 15.69
CA LEU A 131 34.33 10.26 15.61
C LEU A 131 34.73 11.05 16.87
#